data_AF-A0A1G8CA32-F1
#
_entry.id   AF-A0A1G8CA32-F1
#
_cell.length_a   1.000
_cell.length_b   1.000
_cell.length_c   1.000
_cell.angle_alpha   90.00
_cell.angle_beta   90.00
_cell.angle_gamma   90.00
#
_symmetry.space_group_name_H-M   'P 1'
#
loop_
_entity.id
_entity.type
_entity.pdbx_description
1 polymer ?
#
loop_
_entity_poly.entity_id
_entity_poly.type
_entity_poly.pdbx_seq_one_letter_code
_entity_poly.pdbx_strand_id
1 'polypeptide(L)'
;MTSSPGTAREQELINSLQTHLLHQGVQARPGTDAAERPCLDVPDRRGITRRVYIDLAFRLFHWGDLADETVPMAPPEDAARALVQAAERGWHEGGQPEYLTLPQSPDRLGYP
;
A
#
# COMPACT_ATOMS: atom_id res chain seq x y z
N MET A 1 -12.74 -16.77 -11.76
CA MET A 1 -11.98 -15.56 -11.40
C MET A 1 -10.58 -16.01 -10.98
N THR A 2 -9.64 -16.03 -11.90
CA THR A 2 -8.23 -16.35 -11.63
C THR A 2 -7.52 -15.05 -11.27
N SER A 3 -7.31 -14.80 -9.98
CA SER A 3 -6.39 -13.75 -9.53
C SER A 3 -5.05 -13.96 -10.21
N SER A 4 -4.51 -12.93 -10.86
CA SER A 4 -3.19 -13.00 -11.48
C SER A 4 -2.14 -13.36 -10.41
N PRO A 5 -1.08 -14.12 -10.73
CA PRO A 5 -0.10 -14.57 -9.73
C PRO A 5 0.58 -13.41 -8.95
N GLY A 6 0.63 -12.21 -9.55
CA GLY A 6 1.09 -10.99 -8.87
C GLY A 6 0.18 -10.58 -7.71
N THR A 7 -1.15 -10.55 -7.91
CA THR A 7 -2.10 -10.10 -6.88
C THR A 7 -2.21 -11.09 -5.72
N ALA A 8 -2.04 -12.39 -5.97
CA ALA A 8 -1.94 -13.39 -4.90
C ALA A 8 -0.72 -13.13 -3.99
N ARG A 9 0.44 -12.84 -4.59
CA ARG A 9 1.67 -12.55 -3.84
C ARG A 9 1.60 -11.23 -3.07
N GLU A 10 1.04 -10.20 -3.68
CA GLU A 10 0.77 -8.92 -3.01
C GLU A 10 -0.16 -9.14 -1.82
N GLN A 11 -1.23 -9.92 -1.97
CA GLN A 11 -2.16 -10.21 -0.89
C GLN A 11 -1.49 -10.95 0.28
N GLU A 12 -0.63 -11.93 0.03
CA GLU A 12 0.13 -12.62 1.08
C GLU A 12 0.98 -11.65 1.90
N LEU A 13 1.69 -10.76 1.22
CA LEU A 13 2.56 -9.77 1.85
C LEU A 13 1.75 -8.70 2.61
N ILE A 14 0.61 -8.26 2.07
CA ILE A 14 -0.33 -7.37 2.76
C ILE A 14 -0.84 -8.02 4.05
N ASN A 15 -1.23 -9.30 4.00
CA ASN A 15 -1.72 -10.04 5.16
C ASN A 15 -0.62 -10.27 6.21
N SER A 16 0.61 -10.51 5.77
CA SER A 16 1.77 -10.59 6.67
C SER A 16 2.01 -9.26 7.37
N LEU A 17 2.05 -8.15 6.63
CA LEU A 17 2.21 -6.81 7.18
C LEU A 17 1.07 -6.47 8.17
N GLN A 18 -0.17 -6.80 7.82
CA GLN A 18 -1.33 -6.64 8.71
C GLN A 18 -1.10 -7.33 10.05
N THR A 19 -0.64 -8.59 10.04
CA THR A 19 -0.39 -9.35 11.27
C THR A 19 0.64 -8.65 12.15
N HIS A 20 1.73 -8.13 11.56
CA HIS A 20 2.74 -7.39 12.31
C HIS A 20 2.20 -6.07 12.88
N LEU A 21 1.39 -5.33 12.14
CA LEU A 21 0.78 -4.08 12.61
C LEU A 21 -0.22 -4.33 13.76
N LEU A 22 -1.06 -5.36 13.63
CA LEU A 22 -2.01 -5.75 14.67
C LEU A 22 -1.29 -6.16 15.96
N HIS A 23 -0.17 -6.88 15.87
CA HIS A 23 0.66 -7.21 17.03
C HIS A 23 1.26 -5.97 17.71
N GLN A 24 1.45 -4.88 16.96
CA GLN A 24 1.94 -3.60 17.48
C GLN A 24 0.79 -2.65 17.90
N GLY A 25 -0.47 -3.12 17.91
CA GLY A 25 -1.63 -2.36 18.36
C GLY A 25 -2.19 -1.37 17.33
N VAL A 26 -1.67 -1.38 16.10
CA VAL A 26 -2.20 -0.56 15.01
C VAL A 26 -3.26 -1.35 14.26
N GLN A 27 -4.46 -0.77 14.16
CA GLN A 27 -5.52 -1.37 13.35
C GLN A 27 -5.08 -1.36 11.88
N ALA A 28 -5.29 -2.47 11.19
CA ALA A 28 -4.98 -2.57 9.77
C ALA A 28 -6.01 -3.48 9.10
N ARG A 29 -6.61 -3.02 8.00
CA ARG A 29 -7.68 -3.73 7.30
C ARG A 29 -7.28 -3.98 5.84
N PRO A 30 -7.21 -5.24 5.38
CA PRO A 30 -6.99 -5.55 3.98
C PRO A 30 -8.17 -5.03 3.17
N GLY A 31 -7.86 -4.46 2.01
CA GLY A 31 -8.83 -3.95 1.08
C GLY A 31 -8.31 -4.05 -0.35
N THR A 32 -9.13 -3.56 -1.26
CA THR A 32 -8.76 -3.37 -2.66
C THR A 32 -9.17 -1.96 -3.08
N ASP A 33 -8.36 -1.32 -3.90
CA ASP A 33 -8.74 -0.04 -4.49
C ASP A 33 -9.68 -0.20 -5.70
N ALA A 34 -9.99 0.92 -6.37
CA ALA A 34 -10.86 0.93 -7.54
C ALA A 34 -10.28 0.20 -8.77
N ALA A 35 -8.97 -0.06 -8.77
CA ALA A 35 -8.27 -0.83 -9.80
C ALA A 35 -8.07 -2.30 -9.39
N GLU A 36 -8.77 -2.77 -8.35
CA GLU A 36 -8.66 -4.12 -7.77
C GLU A 36 -7.25 -4.44 -7.24
N ARG A 37 -6.42 -3.42 -6.97
CA ARG A 37 -5.09 -3.62 -6.40
C ARG A 37 -5.21 -3.89 -4.90
N PRO A 38 -4.59 -4.96 -4.38
CA PRO A 38 -4.53 -5.22 -2.94
C PRO A 38 -3.87 -4.07 -2.20
N CYS A 39 -4.50 -3.62 -1.12
CA CYS A 39 -3.98 -2.59 -0.24
C CYS A 39 -4.29 -2.89 1.22
N LEU A 40 -3.64 -2.14 2.12
CA LEU A 40 -3.90 -2.19 3.56
C LEU A 40 -4.33 -0.81 4.04
N ASP A 41 -5.58 -0.70 4.49
CA ASP A 41 -6.10 0.51 5.12
C ASP A 41 -5.59 0.61 6.55
N VAL A 42 -4.82 1.67 6.85
CA VAL A 42 -4.23 1.94 8.15
C VAL A 42 -4.68 3.32 8.66
N PRO A 43 -5.49 3.39 9.73
CA PRO A 43 -5.82 4.64 10.39
C PRO A 43 -4.65 5.17 11.22
N ASP A 44 -4.47 6.48 11.23
CA ASP A 44 -3.64 7.17 12.22
C ASP A 44 -4.39 7.41 13.53
N ARG A 45 -3.71 8.01 14.52
CA ARG A 45 -4.31 8.41 15.80
C ARG A 45 -5.46 9.42 15.69
N ARG A 46 -5.61 10.12 14.56
CA ARG A 46 -6.69 11.08 14.29
C ARG A 46 -7.87 10.42 13.57
N GLY A 47 -7.76 9.12 13.26
CA GLY A 47 -8.75 8.37 12.49
C GLY A 47 -8.66 8.58 10.99
N ILE A 48 -7.66 9.32 10.50
CA ILE A 48 -7.43 9.49 9.07
C ILE A 48 -6.85 8.18 8.56
N THR A 49 -7.48 7.58 7.55
CA THR A 49 -7.06 6.30 7.00
C THR A 49 -6.20 6.51 5.76
N ARG A 50 -5.10 5.76 5.67
CA ARG A 50 -4.20 5.75 4.51
C ARG A 50 -4.05 4.32 3.98
N ARG A 51 -4.06 4.16 2.67
CA ARG A 51 -3.80 2.87 2.01
C ARG A 51 -2.31 2.68 1.82
N VAL A 52 -1.84 1.54 2.28
CA VAL A 52 -0.49 1.03 2.06
C VAL A 52 -0.54 0.03 0.91
N TYR A 53 0.33 0.22 -0.06
CA TYR A 53 0.49 -0.65 -1.22
C TYR A 53 1.86 -1.29 -1.22
N ILE A 54 2.01 -2.28 -2.10
CA ILE A 54 3.23 -3.05 -2.32
C ILE A 54 3.75 -2.73 -3.71
N ASP A 55 5.00 -2.30 -3.79
CA ASP A 55 5.75 -2.29 -5.04
C ASP A 55 6.66 -3.52 -5.06
N LEU A 56 6.26 -4.56 -5.81
CA LEU A 56 7.03 -5.80 -5.93
C LEU A 56 8.34 -5.61 -6.73
N ALA A 57 8.41 -4.64 -7.63
CA ALA A 57 9.60 -4.40 -8.45
C ALA A 57 10.73 -3.83 -7.59
N PHE A 58 10.40 -2.91 -6.68
CA PHE A 58 11.35 -2.28 -5.78
C PHE A 58 11.39 -2.89 -4.37
N ARG A 59 10.49 -3.85 -4.08
CA ARG A 59 10.32 -4.47 -2.75
C ARG A 59 10.09 -3.44 -1.64
N LEU A 60 9.22 -2.47 -1.90
CA LEU A 60 8.82 -1.41 -0.98
C LEU A 60 7.33 -1.51 -0.60
N PHE A 61 7.02 -1.17 0.64
CA PHE A 61 5.69 -0.67 1.00
C PHE A 61 5.66 0.85 0.78
N HIS A 62 4.53 1.38 0.32
CA HIS A 62 4.34 2.82 0.15
C HIS A 62 2.91 3.26 0.48
N TRP A 63 2.76 4.49 0.98
CA TRP A 63 1.47 5.08 1.35
C TRP A 63 1.34 6.56 0.94
N GLY A 64 2.21 6.98 0.03
CA GLY A 64 2.27 8.30 -0.59
C GLY A 64 3.50 8.40 -1.51
N ASP A 65 3.81 9.61 -1.96
CA ASP A 65 4.87 9.87 -2.94
C ASP A 65 6.15 10.43 -2.29
N LEU A 66 6.12 10.78 -1.00
CA LEU A 66 7.29 11.28 -0.31
C LEU A 66 8.24 10.14 0.06
N ALA A 67 9.54 10.44 0.15
CA ALA A 67 10.56 9.46 0.49
C ALA A 67 10.31 8.82 1.87
N ASP A 68 9.75 9.57 2.83
CA ASP A 68 9.37 9.06 4.15
C ASP A 68 8.04 8.30 4.17
N GLU A 69 7.30 8.30 3.05
CA GLU A 69 6.07 7.53 2.86
C GLU A 69 6.33 6.18 2.17
N THR A 70 7.59 5.73 2.16
CA THR A 70 8.02 4.42 1.65
C THR A 70 8.92 3.70 2.66
N VAL A 71 8.88 2.37 2.69
CA VAL A 71 9.77 1.55 3.50
C VAL A 71 10.10 0.23 2.81
N PRO A 72 11.34 -0.29 2.90
CA PRO A 72 11.67 -1.64 2.45
C PRO A 72 10.79 -2.70 3.09
N MET A 73 10.40 -3.73 2.32
CA MET A 73 9.57 -4.83 2.83
C MET A 73 10.29 -5.72 3.85
N ALA A 74 11.63 -5.75 3.82
CA ALA A 74 12.45 -6.64 4.62
C ALA A 74 13.43 -5.86 5.50
N PRO A 75 13.53 -6.20 6.79
CA PRO A 75 12.73 -7.20 7.50
C PRO A 75 11.29 -6.71 7.80
N PRO A 76 10.29 -7.60 7.88
CA PRO A 76 8.88 -7.22 8.02
C PRO A 76 8.58 -6.48 9.32
N GLU A 77 9.35 -6.77 10.38
CA GLU A 77 9.24 -6.09 11.68
C GLU A 77 9.64 -4.61 11.60
N ASP A 78 10.69 -4.29 10.82
CA ASP A 78 11.12 -2.91 10.61
C ASP A 78 10.13 -2.15 9.74
N ALA A 79 9.59 -2.80 8.71
CA ALA A 79 8.55 -2.23 7.86
C ALA A 79 7.30 -1.87 8.69
N ALA A 80 6.83 -2.80 9.51
CA ALA A 80 5.71 -2.58 10.41
C ALA A 80 6.00 -1.43 11.39
N ARG A 81 7.19 -1.42 12.02
CA ARG A 81 7.58 -0.36 12.96
C ARG A 81 7.61 1.02 12.31
N ALA A 82 8.10 1.13 11.08
CA ALA A 82 8.11 2.40 10.35
C ALA A 82 6.68 2.90 10.08
N LEU A 83 5.78 2.00 9.69
CA LEU A 83 4.36 2.29 9.49
C LEU A 83 3.66 2.70 10.78
N VAL A 84 3.94 2.02 11.90
CA VAL A 84 3.43 2.42 13.22
C VAL A 84 3.88 3.82 13.56
N GLN A 85 5.18 4.13 13.41
CA GLN A 85 5.68 5.48 13.66
C GLN A 85 5.04 6.54 12.76
N ALA A 86 4.79 6.21 11.49
CA ALA A 86 4.10 7.11 10.57
C ALA A 86 2.64 7.34 11.01
N ALA A 87 1.90 6.28 11.36
CA ALA A 87 0.54 6.36 11.88
C ALA A 87 0.45 7.09 13.24
N GLU A 88 1.46 6.97 14.10
CA GLU A 88 1.53 7.67 15.38
C GLU A 88 1.83 9.17 15.21
N ARG A 89 2.74 9.52 14.29
CA ARG A 89 2.99 10.92 13.91
C ARG A 89 1.73 11.57 13.34
N GLY A 90 0.95 10.79 12.61
CA GLY A 90 -0.20 11.22 11.83
C GLY A 90 0.19 11.31 10.36
N TRP A 91 -0.76 10.99 9.48
CA TRP A 91 -0.50 11.06 8.05
C TRP A 91 -0.32 12.51 7.58
N HIS A 92 0.54 12.72 6.59
CA HIS A 92 0.78 14.05 6.02
C HIS A 92 -0.52 14.68 5.49
N GLU A 93 -0.67 15.99 5.72
CA GLU A 93 -1.77 16.80 5.20
C GLU A 93 -1.55 17.08 3.71
N GLY A 94 -2.10 16.20 2.86
CA GLY A 94 -2.02 16.32 1.40
C GLY A 94 -2.90 15.34 0.62
N GLY A 95 -3.74 14.57 1.32
CA GLY A 95 -4.41 13.41 0.75
C GLY A 95 -3.41 12.29 0.44
N GLN A 96 -3.91 11.06 0.31
CA GLN A 96 -3.18 10.10 -0.50
C GLN A 96 -3.26 10.60 -1.94
N PRO A 97 -2.20 10.55 -2.75
CA PRO A 97 -2.39 10.69 -4.19
C PRO A 97 -3.49 9.70 -4.57
N GLU A 98 -4.65 10.21 -5.01
CA GLU A 98 -5.48 9.40 -5.88
C GLU A 98 -4.53 9.02 -6.98
N TYR A 99 -4.19 7.73 -7.08
CA TYR A 99 -3.40 7.23 -8.17
C TYR A 99 -4.21 7.61 -9.40
N LEU A 100 -3.88 8.77 -9.99
CA LEU A 100 -4.42 9.20 -11.26
C LEU A 100 -4.17 7.99 -12.12
N THR A 101 -5.24 7.29 -12.47
CA THR A 101 -5.23 6.20 -13.42
C THR A 101 -4.35 6.69 -14.55
N LEU A 102 -3.08 6.25 -14.60
CA LEU A 102 -2.27 6.52 -15.77
C LEU A 102 -3.13 5.96 -16.89
N PRO A 103 -3.57 6.78 -17.87
CA PRO A 103 -4.45 6.31 -18.89
C PRO A 103 -3.76 5.10 -19.50
N GLN A 104 -4.39 3.93 -19.38
CA GLN A 104 -3.95 2.74 -20.08
C GLN A 104 -3.84 3.18 -21.53
N SER A 105 -2.63 3.16 -22.07
CA SER A 105 -2.29 3.78 -23.35
C SER A 105 -3.37 3.45 -24.38
N PRO A 106 -4.20 4.41 -24.81
CA PRO A 106 -5.24 4.11 -25.76
C PRO A 106 -4.63 4.31 -27.13
N ASP A 107 -3.68 3.47 -27.54
CA ASP A 107 -3.35 3.43 -28.97
C ASP A 107 -2.54 2.20 -29.43
N ARG A 108 -3.26 1.10 -29.69
CA ARG A 108 -2.92 0.26 -30.83
C ARG A 108 -3.47 0.96 -32.08
N LEU A 109 -2.76 1.96 -32.55
CA LEU A 109 -2.95 2.56 -33.87
C LEU A 109 -2.50 1.47 -34.84
N GLY A 110 -3.47 0.76 -35.38
CA GLY A 110 -3.28 0.00 -36.60
C GLY A 110 -2.84 0.99 -37.67
N TYR A 111 -1.76 0.65 -38.37
CA TYR A 111 -1.37 1.28 -39.62
C TYR A 111 -0.40 0.34 -40.34
N PRO A 112 -0.41 0.34 -41.68
CA PRO A 112 -1.53 0.25 -42.62
C PRO A 112 -1.80 -1.20 -43.10
#